data_AF-A0A8J8VZ77-F1
#
_entry.id   AF-A0A8J8VZ77-F1
#
_cell.length_a   1.000
_cell.length_b   1.000
_cell.length_c   1.000
_cell.angle_alpha   90.00
_cell.angle_beta   90.00
_cell.angle_gamma   90.00
#
_symmetry.space_group_name_H-M   'P 1'
#
loop_
_entity.id
_entity.type
_entity.pdbx_description
1 polymer ?
#
loop_
_entity_poly.entity_id
_entity_poly.type
_entity_poly.pdbx_seq_one_letter_code
_entity_poly.pdbx_strand_id
1 'polypeptide(L)'
;MDAQESSSSPGAVEYIVTGGHWNREYQVTQGGTTIYHVENKSTSPDKPHLLFFAGNTTEGPVVGSAHTNRFSSDVQITLGDPNLPKTVTAAKLIKKGLMSFRYVIELEVDRQRRTFTWKRTEQADSFGPTASLKLTDEANEVVAMFLPGGGRVQRDGVVRLYADLGESVKLMTFIAALALREKTRFRAVNPTSDLAMPVTYS
;
A
#
# COMPACT_ATOMS: atom_id res chain seq x y z
N MET A 1 -35.07 18.79 -18.40
CA MET A 1 -34.04 19.62 -17.77
C MET A 1 -34.06 19.27 -16.29
N ASP A 2 -33.18 18.46 -15.72
CA ASP A 2 -31.97 17.82 -16.21
C ASP A 2 -31.85 16.46 -15.53
N ALA A 3 -31.64 15.40 -16.33
CA ALA A 3 -31.22 14.12 -15.81
C ALA A 3 -29.72 14.21 -15.56
N GLN A 4 -29.34 14.17 -14.29
CA GLN A 4 -27.94 14.15 -13.88
C GLN A 4 -27.34 12.81 -14.31
N GLU A 5 -26.65 12.84 -15.44
CA GLU A 5 -25.86 11.75 -16.02
C GLU A 5 -24.90 11.24 -14.93
N SER A 6 -25.24 10.08 -14.38
CA SER A 6 -24.41 9.37 -13.44
C SER A 6 -23.26 8.82 -14.28
N SER A 7 -22.15 9.55 -14.32
CA SER A 7 -20.91 9.09 -14.94
C SER A 7 -20.48 7.81 -14.22
N SER A 8 -20.89 6.67 -14.77
CA SER A 8 -20.38 5.36 -14.40
C SER A 8 -18.90 5.35 -14.79
N SER A 9 -18.04 5.73 -13.84
CA SER A 9 -16.62 5.37 -13.93
C SER A 9 -16.55 3.87 -14.19
N PRO A 10 -15.70 3.39 -15.12
CA PRO A 10 -15.52 1.95 -15.34
C PRO A 10 -15.36 1.27 -13.99
N GLY A 11 -16.22 0.28 -13.72
CA GLY A 11 -16.51 -0.19 -12.36
C GLY A 11 -15.25 -0.65 -11.64
N ALA A 12 -14.78 0.17 -10.70
CA ALA A 12 -13.59 -0.17 -9.93
C ALA A 12 -13.82 -1.46 -9.14
N VAL A 13 -12.84 -2.37 -9.15
CA VAL A 13 -12.90 -3.57 -8.33
C VAL A 13 -12.46 -3.21 -6.92
N GLU A 14 -13.36 -3.41 -5.95
CA GLU A 14 -13.11 -3.09 -4.55
C GLU A 14 -12.59 -4.31 -3.77
N TYR A 15 -11.57 -4.06 -2.95
CA TYR A 15 -10.98 -5.00 -2.01
C TYR A 15 -11.03 -4.37 -0.62
N ILE A 16 -11.63 -5.07 0.33
CA ILE A 16 -11.76 -4.59 1.70
C ILE A 16 -10.52 -5.03 2.49
N VAL A 17 -9.90 -4.08 3.19
CA VAL A 17 -8.82 -4.35 4.14
C VAL A 17 -9.41 -4.28 5.55
N THR A 18 -9.39 -5.41 6.26
CA THR A 18 -9.81 -5.48 7.67
C THR A 18 -8.61 -5.71 8.57
N GLY A 19 -8.59 -5.00 9.69
CA GLY A 19 -7.54 -5.11 10.69
C GLY A 19 -7.82 -6.19 11.72
N GLY A 20 -6.77 -6.93 12.08
CA GLY A 20 -6.73 -7.72 13.30
C GLY A 20 -6.45 -6.85 14.53
N HIS A 21 -6.43 -7.50 15.70
CA HIS A 21 -6.16 -6.84 16.97
C HIS A 21 -4.82 -6.07 16.89
N TRP A 22 -4.87 -4.75 17.12
CA TRP A 22 -3.68 -3.90 17.24
C TRP A 22 -2.80 -3.85 15.98
N ASN A 23 -3.38 -4.12 14.79
CA ASN A 23 -2.72 -3.91 13.49
C ASN A 23 -1.50 -4.80 13.25
N ARG A 24 -1.43 -5.89 14.01
CA ARG A 24 -0.46 -6.98 13.79
C ARG A 24 -0.83 -7.84 12.59
N GLU A 25 -2.07 -7.78 12.16
CA GLU A 25 -2.60 -8.61 11.09
C GLU A 25 -3.58 -7.80 10.26
N TYR A 26 -3.65 -8.10 8.96
CA TYR A 26 -4.67 -7.62 8.05
C TYR A 26 -5.24 -8.78 7.24
N GLN A 27 -6.46 -8.61 6.77
CA GLN A 27 -7.06 -9.48 5.76
C GLN A 27 -7.48 -8.62 4.57
N VAL A 28 -7.11 -9.07 3.37
CA VAL A 28 -7.60 -8.50 2.11
C VAL A 28 -8.71 -9.40 1.61
N THR A 29 -9.90 -8.84 1.45
CA THR A 29 -11.14 -9.58 1.15
C THR A 29 -11.79 -9.03 -0.11
N GLN A 30 -12.27 -9.92 -0.98
CA GLN A 30 -13.07 -9.58 -2.16
C GLN A 30 -14.37 -10.37 -2.12
N GLY A 31 -15.53 -9.71 -2.26
CA GLY A 31 -16.83 -10.39 -2.25
C GLY A 31 -17.14 -11.20 -0.98
N GLY A 32 -16.51 -10.88 0.15
CA GLY A 32 -16.63 -11.63 1.41
C GLY A 32 -15.61 -12.77 1.58
N THR A 33 -14.81 -13.08 0.57
CA THR A 33 -13.75 -14.10 0.63
C THR A 33 -12.39 -13.45 0.87
N THR A 34 -11.69 -13.88 1.92
CA THR A 34 -10.30 -13.45 2.17
C THR A 34 -9.36 -14.10 1.16
N ILE A 35 -8.70 -13.26 0.37
CA ILE A 35 -7.75 -13.69 -0.65
C ILE A 35 -6.31 -13.66 -0.14
N TYR A 36 -6.02 -12.75 0.80
CA TYR A 36 -4.72 -12.66 1.46
C TYR A 36 -4.86 -12.43 2.95
N HIS A 37 -4.08 -13.17 3.72
CA HIS A 37 -3.77 -12.89 5.12
C HIS A 37 -2.44 -12.15 5.16
N VAL A 38 -2.34 -11.09 5.95
CA VAL A 38 -1.14 -10.26 6.03
C VAL A 38 -0.67 -10.18 7.47
N GLU A 39 0.54 -10.62 7.74
CA GLU A 39 1.17 -10.48 9.04
C GLU A 39 2.05 -9.23 9.04
N ASN A 40 1.91 -8.41 10.08
CA ASN A 40 2.68 -7.21 10.31
C ASN A 40 3.71 -7.44 11.43
N LYS A 41 4.94 -7.76 11.02
CA LYS A 41 6.11 -7.97 11.91
C LYS A 41 6.91 -6.69 12.13
N SER A 42 6.32 -5.53 11.86
CA SER A 42 7.02 -4.25 12.03
C SER A 42 7.43 -4.07 13.50
N THR A 43 8.74 -4.07 13.75
CA THR A 43 9.29 -3.85 15.09
C THR A 43 9.45 -2.36 15.41
N SER A 44 9.43 -1.50 14.38
CA SER A 44 9.28 -0.06 14.57
C SER A 44 8.23 0.52 13.62
N PRO A 45 7.46 1.53 14.05
CA PRO A 45 6.33 2.06 13.28
C PRO A 45 6.66 2.71 11.92
N ASP A 46 7.91 3.10 11.68
CA ASP A 46 8.41 3.69 10.43
C ASP A 46 8.95 2.65 9.44
N LYS A 47 8.99 1.38 9.86
CA LYS A 47 9.63 0.28 9.13
C LYS A 47 8.62 -0.83 8.90
N PRO A 48 7.80 -0.71 7.84
CA PRO A 48 6.91 -1.80 7.47
C PRO A 48 7.72 -3.07 7.28
N HIS A 49 7.26 -4.13 7.92
CA HIS A 49 7.68 -5.50 7.69
C HIS A 49 6.41 -6.34 7.57
N LEU A 50 5.93 -6.47 6.34
CA LEU A 50 4.68 -7.16 6.02
C LEU A 50 4.98 -8.47 5.30
N LEU A 51 4.27 -9.53 5.65
CA LEU A 51 4.26 -10.81 4.95
C LEU A 51 2.85 -11.11 4.48
N PHE A 52 2.70 -11.42 3.20
CA PHE A 52 1.44 -11.77 2.57
C PHE A 52 1.38 -13.27 2.36
N PHE A 53 0.33 -13.89 2.87
CA PHE A 53 0.02 -15.30 2.73
C PHE A 53 -1.20 -15.45 1.83
N ALA A 54 -1.18 -16.44 0.94
CA ALA A 54 -2.37 -16.77 0.16
C ALA A 54 -3.45 -17.39 1.07
N GLY A 55 -4.69 -16.94 0.93
CA GLY A 55 -5.82 -17.43 1.71
C GLY A 55 -6.09 -16.61 2.97
N ASN A 56 -6.72 -17.23 3.97
CA ASN A 56 -7.24 -16.55 5.16
C ASN A 56 -6.39 -16.72 6.43
N THR A 57 -5.37 -17.59 6.40
CA THR A 57 -4.46 -17.89 7.52
C THR A 57 -2.99 -17.69 7.14
N THR A 58 -2.11 -17.71 8.14
CA THR A 58 -0.65 -17.72 7.99
C THR A 58 -0.07 -19.09 7.59
N GLU A 59 -0.91 -20.12 7.48
CA GLU A 59 -0.49 -21.47 7.05
C GLU A 59 -0.36 -21.59 5.53
N GLY A 60 -0.92 -20.64 4.79
CA GLY A 60 -0.77 -20.56 3.34
C GLY A 60 0.65 -20.22 2.88
N PRO A 61 0.98 -20.40 1.59
CA PRO A 61 2.28 -20.00 1.06
C PRO A 61 2.46 -18.47 1.13
N VAL A 62 3.69 -18.04 1.40
CA VAL A 62 4.05 -16.62 1.30
C VAL A 62 4.08 -16.22 -0.18
N VAL A 63 3.24 -15.26 -0.53
CA VAL A 63 3.10 -14.75 -1.90
C VAL A 63 3.74 -13.37 -2.09
N GLY A 64 4.12 -12.71 -1.00
CA GLY A 64 4.91 -11.50 -1.09
C GLY A 64 5.24 -10.88 0.26
N SER A 65 6.06 -9.83 0.22
CA SER A 65 6.48 -9.12 1.41
C SER A 65 6.81 -7.66 1.12
N ALA A 66 6.71 -6.82 2.16
CA ALA A 66 7.29 -5.48 2.17
C ALA A 66 8.27 -5.35 3.34
N HIS A 67 9.45 -4.79 3.10
CA HIS A 67 10.42 -4.48 4.14
C HIS A 67 11.07 -3.10 3.92
N THR A 68 11.24 -2.33 4.99
CA THR A 68 12.05 -1.10 4.97
C THR A 68 13.33 -1.28 5.79
N ASN A 69 14.48 -1.04 5.14
CA ASN A 69 15.78 -1.03 5.81
C ASN A 69 15.89 0.14 6.80
N ARG A 70 16.66 -0.07 7.88
CA ARG A 70 16.77 0.84 9.04
C ARG A 70 17.05 2.31 8.72
N PHE A 71 17.79 2.61 7.66
CA PHE A 71 18.22 3.97 7.29
C PHE A 71 17.60 4.46 5.98
N SER A 72 16.65 3.72 5.40
CA SER A 72 16.05 4.08 4.12
C SER A 72 14.61 4.50 4.30
N SER A 73 14.21 5.53 3.56
CA SER A 73 12.79 5.86 3.41
C SER A 73 12.09 5.01 2.34
N ASP A 74 12.84 4.22 1.58
CA ASP A 74 12.34 3.32 0.55
C ASP A 74 11.72 2.06 1.15
N VAL A 75 10.91 1.36 0.36
CA VAL A 75 10.33 0.07 0.73
C VAL A 75 10.73 -0.95 -0.34
N GLN A 76 11.35 -2.04 0.08
CA GLN A 76 11.55 -3.20 -0.76
C GLN A 76 10.24 -3.99 -0.81
N ILE A 77 9.76 -4.27 -2.01
CA ILE A 77 8.64 -5.15 -2.27
C ILE A 77 9.16 -6.41 -2.96
N THR A 78 8.57 -7.53 -2.58
CA THR A 78 8.91 -8.86 -3.07
C THR A 78 7.61 -9.58 -3.39
N LEU A 79 7.50 -10.17 -4.57
CA LEU A 79 6.53 -11.22 -4.87
C LEU A 79 7.20 -12.58 -4.72
N GLY A 80 6.46 -13.57 -4.24
CA GLY A 80 6.97 -14.88 -3.86
C GLY A 80 7.52 -14.92 -2.43
N ASP A 81 7.95 -16.10 -2.01
CA ASP A 81 8.52 -16.31 -0.69
C ASP A 81 9.95 -15.73 -0.62
N PRO A 82 10.23 -14.75 0.26
CA PRO A 82 11.56 -14.18 0.40
C PRO A 82 12.63 -15.20 0.80
N ASN A 83 12.25 -16.33 1.39
CA ASN A 83 13.16 -17.44 1.74
C ASN A 83 13.45 -18.38 0.55
N LEU A 84 12.73 -18.25 -0.56
CA LEU A 84 12.86 -19.06 -1.77
C LEU A 84 13.29 -18.18 -2.97
N PRO A 85 14.57 -17.77 -3.04
CA PRO A 85 15.04 -16.71 -3.95
C PRO A 85 14.85 -17.00 -5.45
N LYS A 86 14.65 -18.26 -5.84
CA LYS A 86 14.44 -18.65 -7.25
C LYS A 86 13.08 -18.24 -7.82
N THR A 87 12.15 -17.80 -6.97
CA THR A 87 10.76 -17.47 -7.37
C THR A 87 10.41 -16.00 -7.13
N VAL A 88 11.42 -15.18 -6.84
CA VAL A 88 11.20 -13.84 -6.33
C VAL A 88 11.23 -12.79 -7.45
N THR A 89 10.18 -11.98 -7.53
CA THR A 89 10.21 -10.71 -8.26
C THR A 89 10.32 -9.57 -7.26
N ALA A 90 11.39 -8.78 -7.36
CA ALA A 90 11.66 -7.71 -6.43
C ALA A 90 11.45 -6.34 -7.09
N ALA A 91 10.72 -5.45 -6.41
CA ALA A 91 10.51 -4.07 -6.82
C ALA A 91 10.82 -3.14 -5.64
N LYS A 92 11.07 -1.87 -5.92
CA LYS A 92 11.42 -0.90 -4.87
C LYS A 92 10.52 0.32 -4.96
N LEU A 93 9.81 0.64 -3.87
CA LEU A 93 9.18 1.95 -3.73
C LEU A 93 10.23 2.95 -3.28
N ILE A 94 10.53 3.89 -4.17
CA ILE A 94 11.52 4.94 -3.94
C ILE A 94 10.79 6.20 -3.51
N LYS A 95 11.13 6.76 -2.35
CA LYS A 95 10.59 8.06 -1.93
C LYS A 95 11.12 9.15 -2.86
N LYS A 96 10.24 10.00 -3.39
CA LYS A 96 10.60 11.16 -4.21
C LYS A 96 10.26 12.45 -3.47
N GLY A 97 11.26 13.29 -3.27
CA GLY A 97 11.12 14.56 -2.56
C GLY A 97 11.25 14.41 -1.04
N LEU A 98 11.73 15.48 -0.40
CA LEU A 98 12.01 15.47 1.04
C LEU A 98 10.70 15.61 1.84
N MET A 99 9.88 16.60 1.47
CA MET A 99 8.64 16.97 2.17
C MET A 99 7.35 16.40 1.55
N SER A 100 7.40 15.83 0.35
CA SER A 100 6.21 15.25 -0.30
C SER A 100 6.04 13.77 0.04
N PHE A 101 4.78 13.34 0.22
CA PHE A 101 4.43 11.92 0.27
C PHE A 101 4.24 11.41 -1.16
N ARG A 102 5.36 11.18 -1.85
CA ARG A 102 5.39 10.65 -3.22
C ARG A 102 6.36 9.48 -3.26
N TYR A 103 5.89 8.34 -3.74
CA TYR A 103 6.68 7.13 -3.90
C TYR A 103 6.53 6.60 -5.31
N VAL A 104 7.64 6.21 -5.92
CA VAL A 104 7.67 5.70 -7.30
C VAL A 104 8.09 4.24 -7.27
N ILE A 105 7.43 3.43 -8.08
CA ILE A 105 7.73 2.01 -8.27
C ILE A 105 7.72 1.69 -9.76
N GLU A 106 8.71 0.92 -10.21
CA GLU A 106 8.77 0.39 -11.57
C GLU A 106 8.34 -1.07 -11.53
N LEU A 107 7.36 -1.43 -12.37
CA LEU A 107 6.78 -2.77 -12.43
C LEU A 107 6.79 -3.26 -13.87
N GLU A 108 6.90 -4.57 -14.06
CA GLU A 108 6.71 -5.20 -15.37
C GLU A 108 5.23 -5.51 -15.59
N VAL A 109 4.64 -4.91 -16.62
CA VAL A 109 3.26 -5.11 -17.07
C VAL A 109 3.31 -5.49 -18.55
N ASP A 110 2.77 -6.65 -18.91
CA ASP A 110 2.78 -7.15 -20.29
C ASP A 110 4.19 -7.17 -20.95
N ARG A 111 5.21 -7.57 -20.17
CA ARG A 111 6.64 -7.57 -20.56
C ARG A 111 7.22 -6.18 -20.84
N GLN A 112 6.52 -5.12 -20.44
CA GLN A 112 6.99 -3.75 -20.51
C GLN A 112 7.19 -3.18 -19.11
N ARG A 113 8.31 -2.50 -18.90
CA ARG A 113 8.54 -1.76 -17.66
C ARG A 113 7.68 -0.50 -17.68
N ARG A 114 6.84 -0.34 -16.67
CA ARG A 114 5.99 0.83 -16.47
C ARG A 114 6.25 1.42 -15.09
N THR A 115 6.25 2.74 -15.04
CA THR A 115 6.43 3.49 -13.82
C THR A 115 5.09 3.87 -13.22
N PHE A 116 4.94 3.61 -11.93
CA PHE A 116 3.76 4.00 -11.16
C PHE A 116 4.14 4.90 -10.00
N THR A 117 3.27 5.87 -9.70
CA THR A 117 3.47 6.84 -8.63
C THR A 117 2.35 6.76 -7.61
N TRP A 118 2.72 6.37 -6.39
CA TRP A 118 1.90 6.56 -5.21
C TRP A 118 2.03 7.98 -4.69
N LYS A 119 0.91 8.68 -4.55
CA LYS A 119 0.84 10.01 -3.93
C LYS A 119 -0.44 10.14 -3.11
N ARG A 120 -0.46 11.10 -2.18
CA ARG A 120 -1.72 11.48 -1.51
C ARG A 120 -2.73 11.95 -2.55
N THR A 121 -4.00 11.65 -2.33
CA THR A 121 -5.07 12.29 -3.09
C THR A 121 -5.11 13.79 -2.78
N GLU A 122 -5.48 14.60 -3.78
CA GLU A 122 -5.69 16.03 -3.63
C GLU A 122 -7.11 16.34 -3.14
N GLN A 123 -8.05 15.39 -3.30
CA GLN A 123 -9.40 15.47 -2.78
C GLN A 123 -9.42 14.96 -1.34
N ALA A 124 -10.05 15.72 -0.44
CA ALA A 124 -10.11 15.44 1.00
C ALA A 124 -11.03 14.25 1.37
N ASP A 125 -11.05 13.17 0.59
CA ASP A 125 -11.85 11.96 0.85
C ASP A 125 -11.19 11.05 1.90
N SER A 126 -10.61 11.67 2.93
CA SER A 126 -9.97 11.00 4.06
C SER A 126 -10.91 11.10 5.26
N PHE A 127 -11.74 10.09 5.47
CA PHE A 127 -12.44 9.91 6.74
C PHE A 127 -11.46 9.35 7.78
N GLY A 128 -10.48 10.14 8.22
CA GLY A 128 -9.49 9.71 9.22
C GLY A 128 -8.19 10.51 9.23
N PRO A 129 -7.30 10.27 10.23
CA PRO A 129 -6.02 10.98 10.38
C PRO A 129 -4.96 10.59 9.32
N THR A 130 -5.19 9.50 8.58
CA THR A 130 -4.35 9.02 7.49
C THR A 130 -4.95 9.42 6.15
N ALA A 131 -4.22 10.16 5.33
CA ALA A 131 -4.68 10.59 4.02
C ALA A 131 -4.82 9.40 3.04
N SER A 132 -5.86 9.44 2.19
CA SER A 132 -6.04 8.49 1.09
C SER A 132 -4.89 8.60 0.08
N LEU A 133 -4.54 7.47 -0.51
CA LEU A 133 -3.44 7.35 -1.46
C LEU A 133 -3.99 6.97 -2.83
N LYS A 134 -3.43 7.53 -3.89
CA LYS A 134 -3.70 7.13 -5.27
C LYS A 134 -2.43 6.66 -5.94
N LEU A 135 -2.55 5.61 -6.73
CA LEU A 135 -1.55 5.10 -7.64
C LEU A 135 -1.89 5.62 -9.03
N THR A 136 -0.95 6.34 -9.63
CA THR A 136 -1.09 6.81 -11.01
C THR A 136 -0.04 6.17 -11.91
N ASP A 137 -0.37 5.98 -13.17
CA ASP A 137 0.60 5.60 -14.20
C ASP A 137 1.40 6.83 -14.70
N GLU A 138 2.14 6.63 -15.80
CA GLU A 138 2.97 7.65 -16.45
C GLU A 138 2.15 8.77 -17.11
N ALA A 139 0.92 8.48 -17.54
CA ALA A 139 -0.03 9.45 -18.07
C ALA A 139 -0.73 10.25 -16.95
N ASN A 140 -0.42 9.96 -15.67
CA ASN A 140 -1.12 10.43 -14.48
C ASN A 140 -2.56 9.91 -14.32
N GLU A 141 -2.93 8.86 -15.05
CA GLU A 141 -4.22 8.21 -14.90
C GLU A 141 -4.26 7.38 -13.61
N VAL A 142 -5.38 7.42 -12.89
CA VAL A 142 -5.53 6.71 -11.62
C VAL A 142 -5.81 5.24 -11.90
N VAL A 143 -4.86 4.37 -11.55
CA VAL A 143 -4.99 2.92 -11.75
C VAL A 143 -5.39 2.19 -10.47
N ALA A 144 -5.09 2.77 -9.31
CA ALA A 144 -5.54 2.26 -8.02
C ALA A 144 -5.69 3.37 -6.98
N MET A 145 -6.50 3.12 -5.95
CA MET A 145 -6.61 3.98 -4.77
C MET A 145 -6.64 3.13 -3.50
N PHE A 146 -6.01 3.64 -2.45
CA PHE A 146 -6.18 3.15 -1.10
C PHE A 146 -6.90 4.21 -0.28
N LEU A 147 -8.09 3.86 0.19
CA LEU A 147 -8.95 4.66 1.05
C LEU A 147 -8.84 4.11 2.47
N PRO A 148 -8.08 4.75 3.37
CA PRO A 148 -8.00 4.31 4.75
C PRO A 148 -9.38 4.39 5.42
N GLY A 149 -9.65 3.45 6.32
CA GLY A 149 -10.83 3.48 7.15
C GLY A 149 -10.76 4.53 8.25
N GLY A 150 -11.91 4.88 8.81
CA GLY A 150 -12.06 5.84 9.91
C GLY A 150 -12.73 5.24 11.14
N GLY A 151 -12.18 5.53 12.32
CA GLY A 151 -12.86 5.37 13.61
C GLY A 151 -12.96 3.93 14.18
N ARG A 152 -13.85 3.77 15.16
CA ARG A 152 -14.05 2.59 16.04
C ARG A 152 -14.51 1.30 15.34
N VAL A 153 -14.62 1.27 14.00
CA VAL A 153 -15.15 0.14 13.23
C VAL A 153 -14.01 -0.62 12.54
N GLN A 154 -14.10 -1.95 12.58
CA GLN A 154 -13.13 -3.00 12.20
C GLN A 154 -12.54 -2.96 10.77
N ARG A 155 -12.84 -1.94 9.95
CA ARG A 155 -12.34 -1.83 8.57
C ARG A 155 -11.18 -0.84 8.52
N ASP A 156 -10.01 -1.35 8.16
CA ASP A 156 -8.77 -0.58 8.09
C ASP A 156 -8.60 0.19 6.79
N GLY A 157 -9.38 -0.17 5.76
CA GLY A 157 -9.50 0.58 4.52
C GLY A 157 -10.11 -0.21 3.37
N VAL A 158 -10.10 0.40 2.19
CA VAL A 158 -10.52 -0.19 0.93
C VAL A 158 -9.45 0.10 -0.12
N VAL A 159 -9.04 -0.92 -0.86
CA VAL A 159 -8.26 -0.75 -2.09
C VAL A 159 -9.20 -0.84 -3.28
N ARG A 160 -9.19 0.17 -4.13
CA ARG A 160 -9.92 0.20 -5.41
C ARG A 160 -8.94 0.05 -6.55
N LEU A 161 -9.20 -0.86 -7.47
CA LEU A 161 -8.44 -1.01 -8.71
C LEU A 161 -9.30 -0.55 -9.88
N TYR A 162 -8.77 0.36 -10.69
CA TYR A 162 -9.45 0.93 -11.86
C TYR A 162 -8.95 0.35 -13.19
N ALA A 163 -7.83 -0.37 -13.15
CA ALA A 163 -7.26 -1.07 -14.29
C ALA A 163 -6.91 -2.51 -13.92
N ASP A 164 -7.13 -3.44 -14.84
CA ASP A 164 -6.59 -4.80 -14.73
C ASP A 164 -5.17 -4.81 -15.31
N LEU A 165 -4.18 -4.84 -14.42
CA LEU A 165 -2.75 -4.84 -14.77
C LEU A 165 -2.11 -6.22 -14.56
N GLY A 166 -2.92 -7.26 -14.38
CA GLY A 166 -2.47 -8.62 -14.08
C GLY A 166 -2.24 -8.88 -12.59
N GLU A 167 -2.20 -10.17 -12.23
CA GLU A 167 -2.20 -10.62 -10.84
C GLU A 167 -0.97 -10.18 -10.04
N SER A 168 0.22 -10.25 -10.64
CA SER A 168 1.47 -9.83 -10.02
C SER A 168 1.44 -8.35 -9.64
N VAL A 169 0.99 -7.49 -10.55
CA VAL A 169 0.90 -6.04 -10.35
C VAL A 169 -0.18 -5.71 -9.32
N LYS A 170 -1.31 -6.42 -9.37
CA LYS A 170 -2.38 -6.34 -8.36
C LYS A 170 -1.84 -6.64 -6.96
N LEU A 171 -1.11 -7.75 -6.79
CA LEU A 171 -0.50 -8.10 -5.51
C LEU A 171 0.55 -7.07 -5.05
N MET A 172 1.44 -6.62 -5.94
CA MET A 172 2.39 -5.55 -5.61
C MET A 172 1.69 -4.25 -5.22
N THR A 173 0.54 -3.95 -5.81
CA THR A 173 -0.29 -2.79 -5.45
C THR A 173 -0.82 -2.92 -4.02
N PHE A 174 -1.30 -4.10 -3.60
CA PHE A 174 -1.72 -4.34 -2.21
C PHE A 174 -0.55 -4.23 -1.23
N ILE A 175 0.59 -4.84 -1.56
CA ILE A 175 1.80 -4.76 -0.74
C ILE A 175 2.25 -3.30 -0.55
N ALA A 176 2.28 -2.53 -1.64
CA ALA A 176 2.63 -1.11 -1.63
C ALA A 176 1.64 -0.29 -0.81
N ALA A 177 0.33 -0.47 -1.02
CA ALA A 177 -0.71 0.26 -0.32
C ALA A 177 -0.61 0.07 1.20
N LEU A 178 -0.49 -1.17 1.68
CA LEU A 178 -0.39 -1.46 3.11
C LEU A 178 0.95 -0.98 3.69
N ALA A 179 2.07 -1.15 2.98
CA ALA A 179 3.36 -0.66 3.45
C ALA A 179 3.36 0.88 3.60
N LEU A 180 2.77 1.60 2.65
CA LEU A 180 2.65 3.05 2.71
C LEU A 180 1.66 3.50 3.79
N ARG A 181 0.56 2.77 4.02
CA ARG A 181 -0.36 3.00 5.13
C ARG A 181 0.39 2.98 6.46
N GLU A 182 1.17 1.94 6.73
CA GLU A 182 1.94 1.85 7.99
C GLU A 182 2.87 3.05 8.18
N LYS A 183 3.56 3.47 7.11
CA LYS A 183 4.39 4.68 7.13
C LYS A 183 3.60 5.96 7.39
N THR A 184 2.41 6.12 6.80
CA THR A 184 1.56 7.31 7.03
C THR A 184 1.00 7.36 8.45
N ARG A 185 0.60 6.22 8.98
CA ARG A 185 0.00 6.11 10.31
C ARG A 185 0.98 6.55 11.40
N PHE A 186 2.24 6.15 11.32
CA PHE A 186 3.23 6.59 12.30
C PHE A 186 3.38 8.12 12.30
N ARG A 187 3.44 8.74 11.11
CA ARG A 187 3.57 10.21 11.00
C ARG A 187 2.37 10.96 11.60
N ALA A 188 1.18 10.36 11.57
CA ALA A 188 0.01 10.93 12.21
C ALA A 188 0.07 10.82 13.74
N VAL A 189 0.69 9.76 14.29
CA VAL A 189 0.86 9.56 15.74
C VAL A 189 2.04 10.38 16.29
N ASN A 190 3.13 10.52 15.54
CA ASN A 190 4.34 11.24 15.93
C ASN A 190 4.75 12.27 14.86
N PRO A 191 4.14 13.46 14.83
CA PRO A 191 4.49 14.51 13.86
C PRO A 191 5.90 15.09 14.05
N THR A 192 6.56 14.84 15.18
CA THR A 192 7.85 15.43 15.57
C THR A 192 9.08 14.75 14.95
N SER A 193 8.96 13.58 14.32
CA SER A 193 10.14 12.79 13.88
C SER A 193 10.94 13.39 12.72
N ASP A 194 10.43 14.41 12.03
CA ASP A 194 11.19 15.16 10.99
C ASP A 194 12.06 16.30 11.59
N LEU A 195 11.98 16.58 12.90
CA LEU A 195 12.74 17.63 13.57
C LEU A 195 13.98 17.14 14.34
N ALA A 196 14.20 15.83 14.43
CA ALA A 196 15.39 15.27 15.08
C ALA A 196 16.54 15.11 14.06
N MET A 197 17.08 16.23 13.61
CA MET A 197 18.39 16.26 12.95
C MET A 197 19.49 16.02 14.01
N PRO A 198 20.56 15.26 13.72
CA PRO A 198 21.73 15.25 14.59
C PRO A 198 22.33 16.66 14.60
N VAL A 199 22.37 17.28 15.78
CA VAL A 199 23.14 18.51 16.00
C VAL A 199 24.61 18.13 15.88
N THR A 200 25.22 18.44 14.74
CA THR A 200 26.68 18.38 14.62
C THR A 200 27.24 19.55 15.44
N TYR A 201 27.85 19.26 16.57
CA TYR A 201 28.75 20.21 17.23
C TYR A 201 30.04 20.25 16.42
N SER A 202 30.32 21.42 15.84
CA SER A 202 31.64 21.81 15.33
C SER A 202 32.54 22.26 16.47
#